data_AF-A0A1Y5XS94-F1
#
_entry.id   AF-A0A1Y5XS94-F1
#
_cell.length_a   1.000
_cell.length_b   1.000
_cell.length_c   1.000
_cell.angle_alpha   90.00
_cell.angle_beta   90.00
_cell.angle_gamma   90.00
#
_symmetry.space_group_name_H-M   'P 1'
#
loop_
_entity.id
_entity.type
_entity.pdbx_description
1 polymer ?
#
loop_
_entity_poly.entity_id
_entity_poly.type
_entity_poly.pdbx_seq_one_letter_code
_entity_poly.pdbx_strand_id
1 'polypeptide(L)'
;MSKEVIPAQGTTTTKFRTILADPPWDIQQKGARGAEQHYRLMSLERIKEMPIRDLAADNSHLWLWVTNATLRDGYDVAEAWGFTVRSPLTWIKFRLGLGQYLRNTTEHLLLATRGKAPVNFRSQPTWFNAPVQHHSHKPEEQYALIERVSSGPYLELFARRRPPSTRGWSVWGNAVDSDIVVPGYPVPSDVAVQSRGHGEPR
;
A
#
# COMPACT_ATOMS: atom_id res chain seq x y z
N MET A 1 -28.88 44.52 -3.60
CA MET A 1 -29.03 43.05 -3.60
C MET A 1 -27.66 42.44 -3.83
N SER A 2 -26.97 42.16 -2.74
CA SER A 2 -25.62 41.58 -2.74
C SER A 2 -25.75 40.09 -3.05
N LYS A 3 -25.12 39.61 -4.13
CA LYS A 3 -25.04 38.16 -4.39
C LYS A 3 -24.11 37.56 -3.34
N GLU A 4 -24.70 36.75 -2.46
CA GLU A 4 -23.99 35.94 -1.50
C GLU A 4 -23.18 34.89 -2.27
N VAL A 5 -21.85 34.96 -2.15
CA VAL A 5 -20.95 33.95 -2.71
C VAL A 5 -20.97 32.77 -1.76
N ILE A 6 -21.67 31.71 -2.13
CA ILE A 6 -21.63 30.42 -1.42
C ILE A 6 -20.20 29.87 -1.59
N PRO A 7 -19.44 29.62 -0.51
CA PRO A 7 -18.12 29.02 -0.64
C PRO A 7 -18.27 27.61 -1.19
N ALA A 8 -17.45 27.27 -2.19
CA ALA A 8 -17.33 25.91 -2.70
C ALA A 8 -17.04 24.97 -1.52
N GLN A 9 -17.85 23.92 -1.37
CA GLN A 9 -17.63 22.89 -0.37
C GLN A 9 -16.24 22.28 -0.62
N GLY A 10 -15.29 22.57 0.29
CA GLY A 10 -13.98 21.95 0.25
C GLY A 10 -14.16 20.44 0.39
N THR A 11 -13.83 19.68 -0.64
CA THR A 11 -13.73 18.23 -0.55
C THR A 11 -12.61 17.92 0.43
N THR A 12 -12.95 17.64 1.69
CA THR A 12 -11.99 17.14 2.67
C THR A 12 -11.54 15.76 2.21
N THR A 13 -10.40 15.69 1.53
CA THR A 13 -9.74 14.43 1.18
C THR A 13 -9.53 13.63 2.46
N THR A 14 -10.16 12.45 2.56
CA THR A 14 -10.00 11.56 3.71
C THR A 14 -8.52 11.25 3.93
N LYS A 15 -8.01 11.55 5.13
CA LYS A 15 -6.66 11.19 5.54
C LYS A 15 -6.68 9.84 6.27
N PHE A 16 -5.79 8.94 5.89
CA PHE A 16 -5.71 7.59 6.40
C PHE A 16 -4.77 7.50 7.61
N ARG A 17 -5.21 6.80 8.65
CA ARG A 17 -4.38 6.53 9.83
C ARG A 17 -3.52 5.28 9.64
N THR A 18 -3.87 4.42 8.69
CA THR A 18 -3.08 3.25 8.34
C THR A 18 -3.07 3.08 6.82
N ILE A 19 -1.87 2.96 6.26
CA ILE A 19 -1.66 2.67 4.84
C ILE A 19 -0.90 1.34 4.74
N LEU A 20 -1.39 0.42 3.91
CA LEU A 20 -0.69 -0.77 3.46
C LEU A 20 -0.28 -0.55 2.00
N ALA A 21 0.95 -0.92 1.63
CA ALA A 21 1.43 -0.81 0.26
C ALA A 21 2.26 -2.02 -0.14
N ASP A 22 2.03 -2.53 -1.36
CA ASP A 22 2.85 -3.54 -2.03
C ASP A 22 3.28 -3.03 -3.42
N PRO A 23 4.28 -2.13 -3.49
CA PRO A 23 4.65 -1.48 -4.74
C PRO A 23 5.15 -2.48 -5.81
N PRO A 24 4.89 -2.22 -7.10
CA PRO A 24 5.37 -3.03 -8.20
C PRO A 24 6.84 -2.68 -8.52
N TRP A 25 7.75 -3.04 -7.61
CA TRP A 25 9.19 -2.74 -7.69
C TRP A 25 9.82 -3.17 -9.03
N ASP A 26 10.47 -2.28 -9.76
CA ASP A 26 11.28 -2.64 -10.95
C ASP A 26 12.62 -3.33 -10.59
N ILE A 27 13.00 -3.30 -9.31
CA ILE A 27 14.32 -3.71 -8.84
C ILE A 27 14.48 -5.22 -8.85
N GLN A 28 15.52 -5.70 -9.55
CA GLN A 28 15.88 -7.11 -9.69
C GLN A 28 14.75 -7.99 -10.26
N GLN A 29 13.85 -7.41 -11.04
CA GLN A 29 12.74 -8.12 -11.69
C GLN A 29 12.98 -8.46 -13.16
N LYS A 30 14.22 -8.37 -13.63
CA LYS A 30 14.60 -8.61 -15.04
C LYS A 30 15.09 -10.04 -15.23
N GLY A 31 14.64 -10.70 -16.31
CA GLY A 31 15.06 -12.05 -16.70
C GLY A 31 13.92 -13.08 -16.68
N ALA A 32 14.23 -14.32 -17.08
CA ALA A 32 13.24 -15.37 -17.38
C ALA A 32 12.30 -15.79 -16.21
N ARG A 33 12.56 -15.31 -14.99
CA ARG A 33 11.77 -15.59 -13.77
C ARG A 33 11.41 -14.32 -13.00
N GLY A 34 11.60 -13.15 -13.61
CA GLY A 34 11.37 -11.85 -13.00
C GLY A 34 9.91 -11.39 -13.11
N ALA A 35 9.48 -10.50 -12.23
CA ALA A 35 8.09 -10.04 -12.21
C ALA A 35 7.68 -9.19 -13.43
N GLU A 36 8.62 -8.73 -14.26
CA GLU A 36 8.34 -7.98 -15.49
C GLU A 36 7.41 -8.73 -16.46
N GLN A 37 7.39 -10.07 -16.37
CA GLN A 37 6.55 -10.92 -17.20
C GLN A 37 5.08 -10.97 -16.76
N HIS A 38 4.76 -10.42 -15.58
CA HIS A 38 3.44 -10.60 -14.94
C HIS A 38 2.66 -9.30 -14.75
N TYR A 39 3.31 -8.14 -14.61
CA TYR A 39 2.65 -6.84 -14.48
C TYR A 39 3.59 -5.67 -14.80
N ARG A 40 3.03 -4.49 -15.09
CA ARG A 40 3.83 -3.29 -15.35
C ARG A 40 4.51 -2.83 -14.06
N LEU A 41 5.84 -2.81 -14.09
CA LEU A 41 6.68 -2.35 -12.98
C LEU A 41 6.75 -0.82 -12.93
N MET A 42 7.16 -0.31 -11.77
CA MET A 42 7.29 1.11 -11.49
C MET A 42 8.71 1.39 -10.99
N SER A 43 9.35 2.42 -11.55
CA SER A 43 10.70 2.80 -11.14
C SER A 43 10.69 3.26 -9.68
N LEU A 44 11.82 3.07 -9.00
CA LEU A 44 11.98 3.48 -7.61
C LEU A 44 11.65 4.97 -7.41
N GLU A 45 12.17 5.83 -8.29
CA GLU A 45 11.90 7.27 -8.22
C GLU A 45 10.41 7.57 -8.39
N ARG A 46 9.74 6.86 -9.30
CA ARG A 46 8.31 7.07 -9.50
C ARG A 46 7.48 6.63 -8.28
N ILE A 47 7.90 5.58 -7.57
CA ILE A 47 7.30 5.14 -6.29
C ILE A 47 7.53 6.21 -5.21
N LYS A 48 8.77 6.71 -5.07
CA LYS A 48 9.13 7.76 -4.09
C LYS A 48 8.35 9.06 -4.30
N GLU A 49 8.09 9.44 -5.55
CA GLU A 49 7.34 10.64 -5.93
C GLU A 49 5.83 10.60 -5.60
N MET A 50 5.28 9.44 -5.23
CA MET A 50 3.85 9.34 -4.94
C MET A 50 3.44 10.28 -3.80
N PRO A 51 2.31 10.99 -3.90
CA PRO A 51 1.87 11.97 -2.90
C PRO A 51 1.25 11.30 -1.66
N ILE A 52 1.86 10.22 -1.15
CA ILE A 52 1.33 9.43 -0.03
C ILE A 52 1.29 10.24 1.27
N ARG A 53 2.22 11.19 1.43
CA ARG A 53 2.19 12.14 2.54
C ARG A 53 0.88 12.92 2.61
N ASP A 54 0.29 13.24 1.46
CA ASP A 54 -0.98 13.97 1.36
C ASP A 54 -2.20 13.08 1.56
N LEU A 55 -2.03 11.76 1.61
CA LEU A 55 -3.10 10.82 1.94
C LEU A 55 -3.04 10.38 3.41
N ALA A 56 -1.88 10.45 4.05
CA ALA A 56 -1.70 10.05 5.44
C ALA A 56 -2.18 11.12 6.44
N ALA A 57 -2.68 10.69 7.59
CA ALA A 57 -2.99 11.53 8.76
C ALA A 57 -1.72 11.84 9.58
N ASP A 58 -1.69 12.94 10.33
CA ASP A 58 -0.48 13.39 11.05
C ASP A 58 0.11 12.34 12.00
N ASN A 59 -0.76 11.54 12.60
CA ASN A 59 -0.40 10.32 13.33
C ASN A 59 -0.90 9.10 12.56
N SER A 60 0.00 8.45 11.81
CA SER A 60 -0.34 7.32 10.95
C SER A 60 0.72 6.23 10.93
N HIS A 61 0.29 5.02 10.58
CA HIS A 61 1.16 3.89 10.25
C HIS A 61 1.25 3.70 8.74
N LEU A 62 2.42 3.30 8.29
CA LEU A 62 2.67 2.71 6.99
C LEU A 62 3.15 1.27 7.19
N TRP A 63 2.54 0.34 6.48
CA TRP A 63 2.97 -1.03 6.33
C TRP A 63 3.41 -1.23 4.88
N LEU A 64 4.71 -1.40 4.65
CA LEU A 64 5.29 -1.42 3.30
C LEU A 64 5.95 -2.78 3.01
N TRP A 65 5.41 -3.51 2.04
CA TRP A 65 5.96 -4.79 1.62
C TRP A 65 7.27 -4.61 0.87
N VAL A 66 8.26 -5.39 1.27
CA VAL A 66 9.58 -5.47 0.65
C VAL A 66 10.06 -6.92 0.61
N THR A 67 10.97 -7.18 -0.31
CA THR A 67 11.70 -8.45 -0.40
C THR A 67 13.11 -8.27 0.16
N ASN A 68 13.89 -9.34 0.27
CA ASN A 68 15.31 -9.24 0.59
C ASN A 68 16.08 -8.32 -0.40
N ALA A 69 15.65 -8.31 -1.67
CA ALA A 69 16.29 -7.50 -2.72
C ALA A 69 15.90 -6.02 -2.66
N THR A 70 14.71 -5.70 -2.13
CA THR A 70 14.16 -4.32 -2.10
C THR A 70 14.13 -3.74 -0.69
N LEU A 71 14.82 -4.38 0.26
CA LEU A 71 14.80 -3.96 1.64
C LEU A 71 15.33 -2.54 1.78
N ARG A 72 16.51 -2.24 1.21
CA ARG A 72 17.09 -0.88 1.24
C ARG A 72 16.15 0.15 0.61
N ASP A 73 15.61 -0.16 -0.56
CA ASP A 73 14.72 0.73 -1.30
C ASP A 73 13.43 1.03 -0.55
N GLY A 74 12.91 0.06 0.19
CA GLY A 74 11.74 0.26 1.04
C GLY A 74 11.96 1.25 2.18
N TYR A 75 13.18 1.30 2.75
CA TYR A 75 13.51 2.34 3.74
C TYR A 75 13.51 3.72 3.08
N ASP A 76 14.16 3.84 1.92
CA ASP A 76 14.20 5.11 1.19
C ASP A 76 12.79 5.56 0.75
N VAL A 77 11.90 4.64 0.35
CA VAL A 77 10.49 4.96 0.00
C VAL A 77 9.70 5.40 1.23
N ALA A 78 9.81 4.70 2.35
CA ALA A 78 9.12 5.09 3.58
C ALA A 78 9.52 6.51 4.02
N GLU A 79 10.82 6.84 3.95
CA GLU A 79 11.35 8.17 4.25
C GLU A 79 10.84 9.22 3.26
N ALA A 80 10.85 8.94 1.95
CA ALA A 80 10.33 9.84 0.92
C ALA A 80 8.84 10.17 1.13
N TRP A 81 8.05 9.20 1.58
CA TRP A 81 6.64 9.39 1.92
C TRP A 81 6.41 10.07 3.28
N GLY A 82 7.47 10.41 4.02
CA GLY A 82 7.43 11.14 5.29
C GLY A 82 7.18 10.26 6.50
N PHE A 83 7.59 9.00 6.47
CA PHE A 83 7.50 8.05 7.59
C PHE A 83 8.88 7.67 8.12
N THR A 84 8.96 7.40 9.42
CA THR A 84 10.14 6.81 10.06
C THR A 84 9.92 5.30 10.23
N VAL A 85 10.78 4.47 9.64
CA VAL A 85 10.75 3.01 9.81
C VAL A 85 11.05 2.66 11.27
N ARG A 86 10.25 1.76 11.85
CA ARG A 86 10.40 1.32 13.25
C ARG A 86 10.93 -0.10 13.35
N SER A 87 10.28 -1.04 12.66
CA SER A 87 10.67 -2.44 12.69
C SER A 87 10.11 -3.20 11.49
N PRO A 88 10.83 -4.22 10.99
CA PRO A 88 10.26 -5.17 10.06
C PRO A 88 9.37 -6.18 10.80
N LEU A 89 8.25 -6.52 10.18
CA LEU A 89 7.51 -7.75 10.44
C LEU A 89 7.88 -8.76 9.33
N THR A 90 8.44 -9.90 9.70
CA THR A 90 8.94 -10.89 8.73
C THR A 90 7.93 -12.01 8.51
N TRP A 91 7.49 -12.18 7.26
CA TRP A 91 6.75 -13.36 6.85
C TRP A 91 7.70 -14.51 6.58
N ILE A 92 7.64 -15.53 7.43
CA ILE A 92 8.41 -16.77 7.30
C ILE A 92 7.67 -17.76 6.40
N LYS A 93 8.38 -18.29 5.40
CA LYS A 93 7.88 -19.28 4.44
C LYS A 93 8.60 -20.60 4.65
N PHE A 94 7.85 -21.66 4.92
CA PHE A 94 8.38 -23.03 5.04
C PHE A 94 8.61 -23.69 3.67
N ARG A 95 9.21 -22.96 2.74
CA ARG A 95 9.64 -23.46 1.42
C ARG A 95 10.80 -22.63 0.89
N LEU A 96 11.68 -23.23 0.10
CA LEU A 96 12.78 -22.52 -0.55
C LEU A 96 12.27 -21.72 -1.77
N GLY A 97 12.43 -20.41 -1.73
CA GLY A 97 12.21 -19.52 -2.87
C GLY A 97 13.44 -19.36 -3.76
N LEU A 98 13.39 -18.36 -4.64
CA LEU A 98 14.54 -17.94 -5.47
C LEU A 98 15.67 -17.35 -4.60
N GLY A 99 16.83 -17.11 -5.18
CA GLY A 99 17.95 -16.42 -4.53
C GLY A 99 19.30 -16.95 -5.02
N GLN A 100 20.25 -16.03 -5.25
CA GLN A 100 21.57 -16.34 -5.82
C GLN A 100 22.56 -16.81 -4.76
N TYR A 101 22.64 -16.11 -3.62
CA TYR A 101 23.54 -16.45 -2.51
C TYR A 101 22.83 -17.26 -1.43
N LEU A 102 21.74 -16.71 -0.88
CA LEU A 102 20.86 -17.38 0.06
C LEU A 102 19.50 -17.61 -0.60
N ARG A 103 18.84 -18.71 -0.23
CA ARG A 103 17.49 -19.02 -0.74
C ARG A 103 16.45 -18.24 0.05
N ASN A 104 15.63 -17.45 -0.63
CA ASN A 104 14.60 -16.63 0.00
C ASN A 104 13.53 -17.51 0.64
N THR A 105 13.48 -17.51 1.96
CA THR A 105 12.41 -18.10 2.77
C THR A 105 11.61 -17.03 3.52
N THR A 106 11.87 -15.75 3.23
CA THR A 106 11.24 -14.61 3.90
C THR A 106 10.81 -13.53 2.91
N GLU A 107 9.78 -12.80 3.29
CA GLU A 107 9.50 -11.43 2.83
C GLU A 107 9.25 -10.57 4.07
N HIS A 108 9.34 -9.24 3.94
CA HIS A 108 9.22 -8.33 5.08
C HIS A 108 8.15 -7.28 4.82
N LEU A 109 7.45 -6.90 5.88
CA LEU A 109 6.51 -5.81 5.91
C LEU A 109 7.04 -4.77 6.90
N LEU A 110 7.55 -3.66 6.39
CA LEU A 110 8.11 -2.60 7.22
C LEU A 110 6.98 -1.85 7.91
N LEU A 111 6.98 -1.84 9.25
CA LEU A 111 6.16 -0.91 10.03
C LEU A 111 6.91 0.41 10.15
N ALA A 112 6.32 1.48 9.65
CA ALA A 112 6.79 2.84 9.76
C ALA A 112 5.71 3.74 10.35
N THR A 113 6.12 4.84 10.98
CA THR A 113 5.21 5.77 11.67
C THR A 113 5.42 7.19 11.21
N ARG A 114 4.34 7.97 11.19
CA ARG A 114 4.37 9.43 11.15
C ARG A 114 3.80 9.98 12.44
N GLY A 115 4.40 11.05 12.97
CA GLY A 115 4.01 11.61 14.26
C GLY A 115 4.27 10.64 15.42
N LYS A 116 3.39 10.63 16.42
CA LYS A 116 3.47 9.76 17.61
C LYS A 116 2.97 8.34 17.36
N ALA A 117 1.96 8.19 16.51
CA ALA A 117 1.27 6.96 16.10
C ALA A 117 1.54 5.72 17.01
N PRO A 118 0.86 5.61 18.17
CA PRO A 118 1.02 4.46 19.05
C PRO A 118 0.32 3.21 18.47
N VAL A 119 0.90 2.04 18.76
CA VAL A 119 0.27 0.75 18.44
C VAL A 119 -0.83 0.38 19.42
N ASN A 120 -1.88 -0.28 18.93
CA ASN A 120 -3.00 -0.79 19.73
C ASN A 120 -2.63 -2.09 20.49
N PHE A 121 -1.64 -2.82 20.00
CA PHE A 121 -1.20 -4.09 20.57
C PHE A 121 0.34 -4.13 20.65
N ARG A 122 0.87 -4.19 21.88
CA ARG A 122 2.32 -4.08 22.15
C ARG A 122 3.07 -5.42 22.11
N SER A 123 2.36 -6.54 22.10
CA SER A 123 2.95 -7.88 22.15
C SER A 123 2.98 -8.58 20.78
N GLN A 124 2.92 -7.82 19.68
CA GLN A 124 3.06 -8.36 18.32
C GLN A 124 4.52 -8.81 18.08
N PRO A 125 4.78 -10.10 17.80
CA PRO A 125 6.11 -10.54 17.39
C PRO A 125 6.51 -9.93 16.04
N THR A 126 7.81 -9.74 15.83
CA THR A 126 8.40 -9.22 14.58
C THR A 126 8.47 -10.26 13.46
N TRP A 127 7.78 -11.38 13.62
CA TRP A 127 7.62 -12.41 12.59
C TRP A 127 6.25 -13.06 12.67
N PHE A 128 5.84 -13.67 11.56
CA PHE A 128 4.69 -14.55 11.49
C PHE A 128 4.90 -15.55 10.35
N ASN A 129 4.20 -16.68 10.40
CA ASN A 129 4.10 -17.60 9.28
C ASN A 129 2.67 -17.60 8.76
N ALA A 130 2.53 -17.74 7.45
CA ALA A 130 1.26 -17.83 6.75
C ALA A 130 1.45 -18.66 5.47
N PRO A 131 0.40 -19.32 4.95
CA PRO A 131 0.50 -20.13 3.73
C PRO A 131 0.99 -19.31 2.54
N VAL A 132 1.89 -19.90 1.74
CA VAL A 132 2.28 -19.29 0.47
C VAL A 132 1.24 -19.64 -0.58
N GLN A 133 0.62 -18.61 -1.15
CA GLN A 133 -0.43 -18.74 -2.16
C GLN A 133 0.17 -18.64 -3.58
N HIS A 134 -0.66 -18.26 -4.57
CA HIS A 134 -0.22 -18.03 -5.94
C HIS A 134 0.84 -16.91 -6.04
N HIS A 135 1.48 -16.79 -7.21
CA HIS A 135 2.65 -15.92 -7.38
C HIS A 135 2.38 -14.47 -6.93
N SER A 136 3.29 -13.95 -6.09
CA SER A 136 3.26 -12.60 -5.51
C SER A 136 2.02 -12.27 -4.66
N HIS A 137 1.19 -13.26 -4.29
CA HIS A 137 0.03 -13.07 -3.42
C HIS A 137 0.46 -13.04 -1.95
N LYS A 138 0.33 -11.87 -1.32
CA LYS A 138 0.63 -11.64 0.11
C LYS A 138 -0.41 -12.29 1.03
N PRO A 139 -0.04 -12.78 2.22
CA PRO A 139 -0.96 -13.52 3.10
C PRO A 139 -2.13 -12.66 3.57
N GLU A 140 -3.36 -13.20 3.59
CA GLU A 140 -4.54 -12.46 4.08
C GLU A 140 -4.41 -12.16 5.58
N GLU A 141 -3.66 -12.97 6.32
CA GLU A 141 -3.40 -12.82 7.74
C GLU A 141 -2.77 -11.44 8.07
N GLN A 142 -2.17 -10.77 7.09
CA GLN A 142 -1.67 -9.41 7.23
C GLN A 142 -2.77 -8.43 7.67
N TYR A 143 -4.01 -8.57 7.20
CA TYR A 143 -5.07 -7.60 7.48
C TYR A 143 -5.48 -7.66 8.95
N ALA A 144 -5.74 -8.86 9.48
CA ALA A 144 -6.07 -9.05 10.88
C ALA A 144 -4.92 -8.59 11.80
N LEU A 145 -3.67 -8.82 11.38
CA LEU A 145 -2.49 -8.34 12.11
C LEU A 145 -2.43 -6.81 12.12
N ILE A 146 -2.55 -6.17 10.95
CA ILE A 146 -2.49 -4.72 10.80
C ILE A 146 -3.62 -4.06 11.61
N GLU A 147 -4.84 -4.58 11.54
CA GLU A 147 -6.01 -4.08 12.27
C GLU A 147 -5.90 -4.26 13.79
N ARG A 148 -5.18 -5.30 14.25
CA ARG A 148 -4.85 -5.47 15.67
C ARG A 148 -3.83 -4.44 16.15
N VAL A 149 -2.86 -4.08 15.32
CA VAL A 149 -1.75 -3.20 15.70
C VAL A 149 -2.08 -1.72 15.45
N SER A 150 -2.90 -1.42 14.45
CA SER A 150 -3.10 -0.07 13.90
C SER A 150 -4.58 0.31 13.88
N SER A 151 -4.88 1.59 13.75
CA SER A 151 -6.26 2.09 13.65
C SER A 151 -6.55 2.63 12.25
N GLY A 152 -7.79 2.45 11.80
CA GLY A 152 -8.28 3.07 10.57
C GLY A 152 -8.56 4.58 10.73
N PRO A 153 -8.95 5.28 9.65
CA PRO A 153 -9.28 4.73 8.32
C PRO A 153 -8.10 4.05 7.63
N TYR A 154 -8.38 2.96 6.89
CA TYR A 154 -7.37 2.11 6.24
C TYR A 154 -7.35 2.34 4.72
N LEU A 155 -6.16 2.35 4.13
CA LEU A 155 -5.94 2.37 2.69
C LEU A 155 -4.97 1.25 2.30
N GLU A 156 -5.32 0.49 1.26
CA GLU A 156 -4.37 -0.38 0.56
C GLU A 156 -4.00 0.22 -0.80
N LEU A 157 -2.71 0.49 -1.00
CA LEU A 157 -2.12 0.95 -2.25
C LEU A 157 -1.59 -0.26 -3.05
N PHE A 158 -1.74 -0.18 -4.38
CA PHE A 158 -1.40 -1.24 -5.33
C PHE A 158 -2.25 -2.51 -5.14
N ALA A 159 -3.46 -2.35 -4.62
CA ALA A 159 -4.39 -3.43 -4.40
C ALA A 159 -4.78 -4.10 -5.72
N ARG A 160 -4.88 -5.44 -5.69
CA ARG A 160 -5.40 -6.26 -6.80
C ARG A 160 -6.79 -6.83 -6.52
N ARG A 161 -7.27 -6.67 -5.29
CA ARG A 161 -8.60 -7.07 -4.83
C ARG A 161 -8.93 -6.29 -3.57
N ARG A 162 -10.19 -6.38 -3.11
CA ARG A 162 -10.55 -5.86 -1.78
C ARG A 162 -10.01 -6.77 -0.67
N PRO A 163 -9.57 -6.20 0.46
CA PRO A 163 -9.24 -6.95 1.65
C PRO A 163 -10.39 -7.86 2.11
N PRO A 164 -10.14 -9.12 2.49
CA PRO A 164 -11.13 -9.97 3.15
C PRO A 164 -11.30 -9.55 4.61
N SER A 165 -11.83 -8.35 4.83
CA SER A 165 -12.07 -7.76 6.14
C SER A 165 -13.45 -7.13 6.22
N THR A 166 -14.03 -7.14 7.43
CA THR A 166 -15.25 -6.38 7.75
C THR A 166 -14.96 -4.94 8.12
N ARG A 167 -13.68 -4.53 8.25
CA ARG A 167 -13.28 -3.14 8.46
C ARG A 167 -13.33 -2.37 7.13
N GLY A 168 -13.60 -1.07 7.23
CA GLY A 168 -13.61 -0.17 6.07
C GLY A 168 -12.20 0.08 5.54
N TRP A 169 -11.81 -0.67 4.51
CA TRP A 169 -10.60 -0.45 3.72
C TRP A 169 -10.96 0.26 2.42
N SER A 170 -10.33 1.41 2.19
CA SER A 170 -10.22 1.98 0.85
C SER A 170 -9.12 1.25 0.08
N VAL A 171 -9.31 1.09 -1.23
CA VAL A 171 -8.30 0.49 -2.11
C VAL A 171 -7.93 1.42 -3.25
N TRP A 172 -6.69 1.33 -3.70
CA TRP A 172 -6.22 1.97 -4.93
C TRP A 172 -5.29 1.01 -5.68
N GLY A 173 -5.54 0.78 -6.96
CA GLY A 173 -4.69 -0.09 -7.79
C GLY A 173 -5.24 -0.35 -9.19
N ASN A 174 -4.37 -0.89 -10.05
CA ASN A 174 -4.69 -1.10 -11.48
C ASN A 174 -5.66 -2.25 -11.76
N ALA A 175 -5.84 -3.16 -10.80
CA ALA A 175 -6.63 -4.39 -10.96
C ALA A 175 -7.84 -4.43 -10.01
N VAL A 176 -8.26 -3.27 -9.51
CA VAL A 176 -9.42 -3.13 -8.62
C VAL A 176 -10.15 -1.82 -8.92
N ASP A 177 -11.45 -1.78 -8.67
CA ASP A 177 -12.22 -0.54 -8.67
C ASP A 177 -11.75 0.32 -7.48
N SER A 178 -10.97 1.34 -7.79
CA SER A 178 -10.31 2.18 -6.78
C SER A 178 -11.30 3.12 -6.10
N ASP A 179 -11.17 3.26 -4.79
CA ASP A 179 -12.03 4.12 -3.95
C ASP A 179 -11.50 5.56 -3.85
N ILE A 180 -10.25 5.79 -4.25
CA ILE A 180 -9.59 7.10 -4.23
C ILE A 180 -8.86 7.36 -5.55
N VAL A 181 -8.55 8.63 -5.80
CA VAL A 181 -7.68 9.06 -6.89
C VAL A 181 -6.35 9.50 -6.30
N VAL A 182 -5.24 9.06 -6.89
CA VAL A 182 -3.88 9.51 -6.53
C VAL A 182 -3.38 10.48 -7.62
N PRO A 183 -3.24 11.79 -7.35
CA PRO A 183 -2.85 12.77 -8.35
C PRO A 183 -1.55 12.43 -9.07
N GLY A 184 -1.57 12.39 -10.41
CA GLY A 184 -0.44 12.01 -11.24
C GLY A 184 -0.24 10.50 -11.43
N TYR A 185 -1.07 9.66 -10.79
CA TYR A 185 -0.99 8.20 -10.87
C TYR A 185 -2.36 7.65 -11.28
N PRO A 186 -2.75 7.80 -12.57
CA PRO A 186 -4.05 7.34 -13.02
C PRO A 186 -4.12 5.81 -13.02
N VAL A 187 -5.26 5.27 -12.64
CA VAL A 187 -5.61 3.84 -12.72
C VAL A 187 -6.82 3.65 -13.65
N PRO A 188 -7.07 2.44 -14.18
CA PRO A 188 -8.16 2.21 -15.14
C PRO A 188 -9.54 2.66 -14.64
N SER A 189 -9.82 2.54 -13.33
CA SER A 189 -11.09 2.94 -12.73
C SER A 189 -11.32 4.46 -12.74
N ASP A 190 -10.27 5.29 -12.83
CA ASP A 190 -10.41 6.75 -12.91
C ASP A 190 -11.13 7.19 -14.21
N VAL A 191 -10.93 6.44 -15.29
CA VAL A 191 -11.56 6.71 -16.60
C VAL A 191 -13.03 6.25 -16.60
N ALA A 192 -13.33 5.14 -15.92
CA ALA A 192 -14.69 4.63 -15.78
C ALA A 192 -15.60 5.61 -15.02
N VAL A 193 -15.07 6.30 -14.00
CA VAL A 193 -15.79 7.35 -13.25
C VAL A 193 -16.14 8.54 -14.17
N GLN A 194 -15.24 8.95 -15.05
CA GLN A 194 -15.48 10.07 -15.99
C GLN A 194 -16.59 9.76 -17.00
N SER A 195 -16.72 8.51 -17.45
CA SER A 195 -17.77 8.09 -18.39
C SER A 195 -19.18 8.03 -17.80
N ARG A 196 -19.32 7.88 -16.47
CA ARG A 196 -20.63 7.88 -15.79
C ARG A 196 -21.17 9.29 -15.50
N GLY A 197 -20.36 10.33 -15.68
CA GLY A 197 -20.75 11.74 -15.50
C GLY A 197 -21.43 12.40 -16.71
N HIS A 198 -21.63 11.67 -17.82
CA HIS A 198 -22.26 12.17 -19.05
C HIS A 198 -23.52 11.39 -19.46
N GLY A 199 -24.18 10.72 -18.51
CA GLY A 199 -25.54 10.23 -18.73
C GLY A 199 -26.53 11.38 -18.62
N GLU A 200 -27.01 11.87 -19.77
CA GLU A 200 -28.15 12.78 -19.85
C GLU A 200 -29.35 12.22 -19.05
N PRO A 201 -30.10 13.08 -18.33
CA PRO A 201 -31.37 12.67 -17.76
C PRO A 201 -32.37 12.36 -18.89
N ARG A 202 -33.05 11.21 -18.80
CA ARG A 202 -34.35 11.01 -19.44
C ARG A 202 -35.44 11.48 -18.49
#